data_AF-A0A397IVQ5-F1
#
_entry.id   AF-A0A397IVQ5-F1
#
_cell.length_a   1.000
_cell.length_b   1.000
_cell.length_c   1.000
_cell.angle_alpha   90.00
_cell.angle_beta   90.00
_cell.angle_gamma   90.00
#
_symmetry.space_group_name_H-M   'P 1'
#
loop_
_entity.id
_entity.type
_entity.pdbx_description
1 polymer ?
#
loop_
_entity_poly.entity_id
_entity_poly.type
_entity_poly.pdbx_seq_one_letter_code
_entity_poly.pdbx_strand_id
1 'polypeptide(L)'
;MVQQEYGKRPEYTYNLPRLSEWDNTYIVIFTLESIGIIIRLWSFKVLDEFFTFDIMIKKNHKLIKHGPYRYLIHPSYTGMLFHWPFVVYFAFQFAQFVKFYKLSFSPITYSILSFLISSCLPSSIIFKILVLFTILTILNRMRNEEAMLKNHFGKEWDEYVKTRWRLIPYLI
;
A
#
# COMPACT_ATOMS: atom_id res chain seq x y z
N MET A 1 -17.06 10.29 -61.40
CA MET A 1 -15.60 10.49 -61.52
C MET A 1 -15.09 10.95 -60.17
N VAL A 2 -14.30 10.09 -59.53
CA VAL A 2 -13.67 10.32 -58.22
C VAL A 2 -12.39 11.10 -58.48
N GLN A 3 -12.32 12.36 -58.07
CA GLN A 3 -11.05 13.08 -57.95
C GLN A 3 -10.52 12.87 -56.53
N GLN A 4 -9.50 12.02 -56.42
CA GLN A 4 -8.72 11.82 -55.21
C GLN A 4 -7.84 13.07 -54.99
N GLU A 5 -8.11 13.83 -53.92
CA GLU A 5 -7.15 14.81 -53.40
C GLU A 5 -5.98 14.08 -52.73
N TYR A 6 -5.02 13.63 -53.54
CA TYR A 6 -3.69 13.24 -53.08
C TYR A 6 -2.90 14.51 -52.75
N GLY A 7 -2.75 14.87 -51.46
CA GLY A 7 -1.80 15.93 -51.11
C GLY A 7 -1.74 16.41 -49.67
N LYS A 8 -2.79 16.25 -48.87
CA LYS A 8 -2.72 16.65 -47.45
C LYS A 8 -2.53 15.41 -46.60
N ARG A 9 -1.32 15.24 -46.04
CA ARG A 9 -1.15 14.29 -44.92
C ARG A 9 -2.19 14.66 -43.87
N PRO A 10 -2.96 13.70 -43.33
CA PRO A 10 -3.81 14.00 -42.18
C PRO A 10 -2.92 14.64 -41.11
N GLU A 11 -3.18 15.90 -40.79
CA GLU A 11 -2.63 16.53 -39.59
C GLU A 11 -3.24 15.78 -38.41
N TYR A 12 -2.58 14.71 -38.00
CA TYR A 12 -2.76 14.17 -36.67
C TYR A 12 -2.19 15.22 -35.72
N THR A 13 -2.99 16.23 -35.38
CA THR A 13 -2.80 16.96 -34.13
C THR A 13 -3.05 15.95 -33.03
N TYR A 14 -2.02 15.16 -32.74
CA TYR A 14 -1.88 14.43 -31.51
C TYR A 14 -1.92 15.50 -30.43
N ASN A 15 -3.12 15.82 -29.92
CA ASN A 15 -3.31 16.34 -28.57
C ASN A 15 -2.91 15.22 -27.61
N LEU A 16 -1.65 14.76 -27.71
CA LEU A 16 -1.05 13.98 -26.67
C LEU A 16 -0.99 14.93 -25.47
N PRO A 17 -1.59 14.57 -24.33
CA PRO A 17 -1.47 15.37 -23.12
C PRO A 17 0.01 15.67 -22.92
N ARG A 18 0.33 16.94 -22.69
CA ARG A 18 1.72 17.41 -22.64
C ARG A 18 2.42 16.59 -21.55
N LEU A 19 3.64 16.11 -21.78
CA LEU A 19 4.43 15.36 -20.77
C LEU A 19 4.71 16.16 -19.48
N SER A 20 4.19 17.39 -19.33
CA SER A 20 4.21 18.19 -18.10
C SER A 20 2.88 18.16 -17.32
N GLU A 21 1.83 17.55 -17.86
CA GLU A 21 0.52 17.34 -17.24
C GLU A 21 0.48 16.05 -16.41
N TRP A 22 1.63 15.60 -15.89
CA TRP A 22 1.63 14.48 -14.97
C TRP A 22 0.85 14.91 -13.75
N ASP A 23 -0.14 14.10 -13.39
CA ASP A 23 -0.86 14.28 -12.15
C ASP A 23 0.16 14.22 -11.00
N ASN A 24 0.45 15.35 -10.36
CA ASN A 24 1.35 15.41 -9.20
C ASN A 24 0.94 14.38 -8.12
N THR A 25 -0.34 14.00 -8.09
CA THR A 25 -0.86 12.90 -7.28
C THR A 25 -0.16 11.58 -7.58
N TYR A 26 0.13 11.25 -8.84
CA TYR A 26 0.90 10.05 -9.22
C TYR A 26 2.25 10.03 -8.52
N ILE A 27 3.01 11.13 -8.63
CA ILE A 27 4.35 11.25 -8.05
C ILE A 27 4.28 11.10 -6.53
N VAL A 28 3.33 11.78 -5.88
CA VAL A 28 3.13 11.70 -4.43
C VAL A 28 2.78 10.27 -4.01
N ILE A 29 1.82 9.62 -4.65
CA ILE A 29 1.37 8.26 -4.30
C ILE A 29 2.48 7.23 -4.49
N PHE A 30 3.21 7.26 -5.61
CA PHE A 30 4.32 6.34 -5.85
C PHE A 30 5.49 6.59 -4.89
N THR A 31 5.73 7.84 -4.51
CA THR A 31 6.76 8.18 -3.51
C THR A 31 6.38 7.62 -2.15
N LEU A 32 5.12 7.80 -1.71
CA LEU A 32 4.61 7.26 -0.44
C LEU A 32 4.68 5.72 -0.42
N GLU A 33 4.27 5.05 -1.50
CA GLU A 33 4.36 3.59 -1.61
C GLU A 33 5.80 3.11 -1.54
N SER A 34 6.71 3.78 -2.24
CA SER A 34 8.14 3.46 -2.21
C SER A 34 8.71 3.61 -0.80
N ILE A 35 8.34 4.68 -0.08
CA ILE A 35 8.71 4.87 1.34
C ILE A 35 8.19 3.72 2.20
N GLY A 36 6.92 3.33 2.03
CA GLY A 36 6.31 2.22 2.77
C GLY A 36 7.02 0.89 2.53
N ILE A 37 7.35 0.58 1.28
CA ILE A 37 8.11 -0.61 0.88
C ILE A 37 9.51 -0.57 1.48
N ILE A 38 10.23 0.56 1.40
CA ILE A 38 11.57 0.70 1.96
C ILE A 38 11.56 0.46 3.47
N ILE A 39 10.59 1.03 4.20
CA ILE A 39 10.47 0.82 5.65
C ILE A 39 10.23 -0.66 5.96
N ARG A 40 9.40 -1.37 5.19
CA ARG A 40 9.17 -2.82 5.38
C ARG A 40 10.42 -3.63 5.12
N LEU A 41 11.09 -3.40 4.00
CA LEU A 41 12.32 -4.11 3.65
C LEU A 41 13.43 -3.83 4.67
N TRP A 42 13.53 -2.60 5.16
CA TRP A 42 14.46 -2.26 6.24
C TRP A 42 14.11 -2.97 7.55
N SER A 43 12.82 -3.07 7.89
CA SER A 43 12.36 -3.80 9.07
C SER A 43 12.71 -5.28 9.01
N PHE A 44 12.48 -5.92 7.85
CA PHE A 44 12.82 -7.33 7.64
C PHE A 44 14.33 -7.56 7.68
N LYS A 45 15.11 -6.67 7.06
CA LYS A 45 16.57 -6.75 7.09
C LYS A 45 17.16 -6.55 8.49
N VAL A 46 16.53 -5.71 9.32
CA VAL A 46 17.01 -5.42 10.68
C VAL A 46 16.62 -6.51 11.68
N LEU A 47 15.42 -7.10 11.52
CA LEU A 47 15.05 -8.29 12.28
C LEU A 47 15.85 -9.51 11.85
N ASP A 48 16.19 -9.62 10.56
CA ASP A 48 17.00 -10.68 9.96
C ASP A 48 16.56 -12.08 10.45
N GLU A 49 17.45 -12.81 11.13
CA GLU A 49 17.17 -14.13 11.69
C GLU A 49 16.03 -14.15 12.71
N PHE A 50 15.65 -13.02 13.31
CA PHE A 50 14.55 -12.93 14.27
C PHE A 50 13.19 -12.68 13.63
N PHE A 51 13.11 -12.46 12.32
CA PHE A 51 11.83 -12.29 11.64
C PHE A 51 11.09 -13.62 11.45
N THR A 52 9.82 -13.66 11.84
CA THR A 52 8.90 -14.77 11.58
C THR A 52 7.53 -14.24 11.18
N PHE A 53 6.92 -14.84 10.15
CA PHE A 53 5.54 -14.52 9.78
C PHE A 53 4.53 -14.98 10.86
N ASP A 54 4.85 -16.05 11.57
CA ASP A 54 4.14 -16.45 12.79
C ASP A 54 4.75 -15.74 14.01
N ILE A 55 3.93 -15.39 14.99
CA ILE A 55 4.44 -14.76 16.22
C ILE A 55 5.16 -15.84 17.03
N MET A 56 6.47 -15.95 16.87
CA MET A 56 7.29 -16.97 17.53
C MET A 56 8.58 -16.36 18.06
N ILE A 57 8.94 -16.72 19.29
CA ILE A 57 10.21 -16.32 19.90
C ILE A 57 11.24 -17.40 19.57
N LYS A 58 12.28 -17.03 18.81
CA LYS A 58 13.39 -17.93 18.52
C LYS A 58 14.30 -18.12 19.74
N LYS A 59 15.05 -19.23 19.78
CA LYS A 59 16.10 -19.41 20.79
C LYS A 59 17.10 -18.25 20.67
N ASN A 60 17.46 -17.63 21.79
CA ASN A 60 18.31 -16.44 21.88
C ASN A 60 17.76 -15.17 21.22
N HIS A 61 16.43 -15.03 21.12
CA HIS A 61 15.79 -13.82 20.61
C HIS A 61 16.23 -12.58 21.40
N LYS A 62 16.69 -11.54 20.69
CA LYS A 62 17.12 -10.27 21.29
C LYS A 62 16.17 -9.16 20.88
N LEU A 63 15.92 -8.23 21.79
CA LEU A 63 15.10 -7.07 21.48
C LEU A 63 15.89 -6.11 20.58
N ILE A 64 15.47 -6.00 19.33
CA ILE A 64 16.12 -5.12 18.34
C ILE A 64 15.67 -3.67 18.55
N LYS A 65 16.62 -2.77 18.78
CA LYS A 65 16.37 -1.34 19.09
C LYS A 65 17.02 -0.36 18.11
N HIS A 66 17.58 -0.85 17.01
CA HIS A 66 18.27 -0.04 16.00
C HIS A 66 17.54 -0.09 14.66
N GLY A 67 17.99 0.73 13.69
CA GLY A 67 17.29 0.89 12.42
C GLY A 67 15.92 1.56 12.61
N PRO A 68 14.85 1.08 11.96
CA PRO A 68 13.53 1.69 12.08
C PRO A 68 12.91 1.46 13.47
N TYR A 69 13.35 0.41 14.18
CA TYR A 69 12.97 0.09 15.56
C TYR A 69 13.50 1.09 16.59
N ARG A 70 14.39 2.00 16.20
CA ARG A 70 14.80 3.10 17.08
C ARG A 70 13.65 4.05 17.38
N TYR A 71 12.74 4.23 16.41
CA TYR A 71 11.67 5.22 16.43
C TYR A 71 10.29 4.60 16.63
N LEU A 72 10.06 3.43 16.00
CA LEU A 72 8.76 2.79 15.95
C LEU A 72 8.82 1.38 16.56
N ILE A 73 7.78 1.00 17.28
CA ILE A 73 7.63 -0.36 17.80
C ILE A 73 7.31 -1.31 16.63
N HIS A 74 6.44 -0.88 15.70
CA HIS A 74 6.01 -1.68 14.56
C HIS A 74 6.21 -0.98 13.20
N PRO A 75 7.46 -0.77 12.77
CA PRO A 75 7.75 -0.07 11.51
C PRO A 75 7.19 -0.77 10.27
N SER A 76 7.14 -2.11 10.25
CA SER A 76 6.58 -2.87 9.11
C SER A 76 5.08 -2.64 8.90
N TYR A 77 4.29 -2.54 9.98
CA TYR A 77 2.86 -2.18 9.88
C TYR A 77 2.68 -0.72 9.48
N THR A 78 3.60 0.16 9.87
CA THR A 78 3.62 1.55 9.39
C THR A 78 3.78 1.59 7.87
N GLY A 79 4.69 0.78 7.32
CA GLY A 79 4.84 0.61 5.88
C GLY A 79 3.58 0.08 5.19
N MET A 80 2.79 -0.79 5.84
CA MET A 80 1.51 -1.26 5.28
C MET A 80 0.47 -0.13 5.13
N LEU A 81 0.49 0.90 5.96
CA LEU A 81 -0.48 1.98 5.90
C LEU A 81 -0.36 2.78 4.59
N PHE A 82 0.85 2.93 4.06
CA PHE A 82 1.11 3.63 2.80
C PHE A 82 0.54 2.91 1.56
N HIS A 83 0.23 1.62 1.69
CA HIS A 83 -0.34 0.82 0.59
C HIS A 83 -1.79 1.19 0.27
N TRP A 84 -2.58 1.62 1.26
CA TRP A 84 -4.01 1.91 1.05
C TRP A 84 -4.27 3.06 0.06
N PRO A 85 -3.60 4.22 0.16
CA PRO A 85 -3.70 5.27 -0.85
C PRO A 85 -3.31 4.79 -2.27
N PHE A 86 -2.27 3.96 -2.38
CA PHE A 86 -1.84 3.40 -3.66
C PHE A 86 -2.92 2.51 -4.28
N VAL A 87 -3.52 1.60 -3.51
CA VAL A 87 -4.60 0.72 -3.98
C VAL A 87 -5.79 1.53 -4.50
N VAL A 88 -6.21 2.57 -3.78
CA VAL A 88 -7.33 3.42 -4.19
C VAL A 88 -7.01 4.19 -5.47
N TYR A 89 -5.82 4.81 -5.53
CA TYR A 89 -5.39 5.55 -6.72
C TYR A 89 -5.26 4.64 -7.94
N PHE A 90 -4.64 3.47 -7.79
CA PHE A 90 -4.48 2.50 -8.85
C PHE A 90 -5.83 1.97 -9.33
N ALA A 91 -6.76 1.65 -8.42
CA ALA A 91 -8.11 1.23 -8.78
C ALA A 91 -8.85 2.31 -9.59
N PHE A 92 -8.71 3.58 -9.20
CA PHE A 92 -9.32 4.70 -9.93
C PHE A 92 -8.77 4.82 -11.36
N GLN A 93 -7.45 4.78 -11.53
CA GLN A 93 -6.83 4.87 -12.84
C GLN A 93 -7.15 3.66 -13.71
N PHE A 94 -7.15 2.46 -13.13
CA PHE A 94 -7.51 1.24 -13.83
C PHE A 94 -8.99 1.23 -14.24
N ALA A 95 -9.89 1.85 -13.47
CA ALA A 95 -11.29 2.04 -13.88
C ALA A 95 -11.41 2.84 -15.18
N GLN A 96 -10.61 3.90 -15.35
CA GLN A 96 -10.61 4.70 -16.59
C GLN A 96 -10.09 3.89 -17.77
N PHE A 97 -9.02 3.12 -17.56
CA PHE A 97 -8.49 2.19 -18.56
C PHE A 97 -9.55 1.18 -19.01
N VAL A 98 -10.22 0.50 -18.08
CA VAL A 98 -11.26 -0.49 -18.40
C VAL A 98 -12.44 0.13 -19.14
N LYS A 99 -12.83 1.35 -18.78
CA LYS A 99 -13.87 2.10 -19.48
C LYS A 99 -13.48 2.40 -20.93
N PHE A 100 -12.22 2.74 -21.19
CA PHE A 100 -11.71 3.00 -22.54
C PHE A 100 -11.79 1.75 -23.44
N TYR A 101 -11.48 0.57 -22.90
CA TYR A 101 -11.52 -0.70 -23.64
C TYR A 101 -12.89 -1.42 -23.60
N LYS A 102 -13.96 -0.74 -23.16
CA LYS A 102 -15.30 -1.34 -23.01
C LYS A 102 -15.77 -2.11 -24.27
N LEU A 103 -15.51 -1.55 -25.46
CA LEU A 103 -15.94 -2.15 -26.74
C LEU A 103 -15.09 -3.37 -27.15
N SER A 104 -13.88 -3.50 -26.60
CA SER A 104 -12.98 -4.62 -26.88
C SER A 104 -13.26 -5.84 -26.00
N PHE A 105 -13.95 -5.65 -24.87
CA PHE A 105 -14.27 -6.73 -23.93
C PHE A 105 -15.67 -7.32 -24.19
N SER A 106 -15.83 -8.62 -23.90
CA SER A 106 -17.16 -9.21 -23.83
C SER A 106 -17.97 -8.54 -22.69
N PRO A 107 -19.32 -8.47 -22.79
CA PRO A 107 -20.14 -7.87 -21.75
C PRO A 107 -19.93 -8.48 -20.35
N ILE A 108 -19.70 -9.79 -20.30
CA ILE A 108 -19.44 -10.52 -19.06
C ILE A 108 -18.09 -10.09 -18.46
N THR A 109 -17.03 -10.10 -19.27
CA THR A 109 -15.68 -9.70 -18.85
C THR A 109 -15.66 -8.27 -18.34
N TYR A 110 -16.27 -7.33 -19.08
CA TYR A 110 -16.37 -5.94 -18.67
C TYR A 110 -17.12 -5.76 -17.35
N SER A 111 -18.22 -6.50 -17.15
CA SER A 111 -19.02 -6.44 -15.93
C SER A 111 -18.26 -6.95 -14.71
N ILE A 112 -17.58 -8.09 -14.83
CA ILE A 112 -16.73 -8.65 -13.76
C ILE A 112 -15.61 -7.66 -13.41
N LEU A 113 -14.89 -7.16 -14.41
CA LEU A 113 -13.77 -6.26 -14.18
C LEU A 113 -14.21 -4.94 -13.54
N SER A 114 -15.33 -4.37 -14.01
CA SER A 114 -15.91 -3.15 -13.43
C SER A 114 -16.35 -3.36 -11.97
N PHE A 115 -16.92 -4.51 -11.65
CA PHE A 115 -17.30 -4.86 -10.28
C PHE A 115 -16.08 -5.00 -9.37
N LEU A 116 -15.05 -5.73 -9.81
CA LEU A 116 -13.80 -5.90 -9.05
C LEU A 116 -13.15 -4.54 -8.75
N ILE A 117 -13.04 -3.66 -9.75
CA ILE A 117 -12.45 -2.33 -9.54
C ILE A 117 -13.31 -1.49 -8.60
N SER A 118 -14.63 -1.50 -8.78
CA SER A 118 -15.54 -0.76 -7.90
C SER A 118 -15.44 -1.24 -6.45
N SER A 119 -15.16 -2.53 -6.25
CA SER A 119 -14.95 -3.11 -4.91
C SER A 119 -13.68 -2.62 -4.21
N CYS A 120 -12.72 -2.06 -4.96
CA CYS A 120 -11.49 -1.46 -4.43
C CYS A 120 -11.62 0.05 -4.14
N LEU A 121 -12.78 0.67 -4.43
CA LEU A 121 -13.00 2.10 -4.22
C LEU A 121 -13.59 2.39 -2.83
N PRO A 122 -13.25 3.54 -2.20
CA PRO A 122 -13.76 3.92 -0.88
C PRO A 122 -15.29 4.08 -0.80
N SER A 123 -15.98 4.24 -1.92
CA SER A 123 -17.44 4.28 -1.97
C SER A 123 -18.08 2.91 -1.70
N SER A 124 -17.37 1.82 -1.96
CA SER A 124 -17.88 0.45 -1.81
C SER A 124 -17.98 0.03 -0.35
N ILE A 125 -19.09 -0.63 0.01
CA ILE A 125 -19.26 -1.27 1.31
C ILE A 125 -18.26 -2.42 1.51
N ILE A 126 -17.94 -3.15 0.44
CA ILE A 126 -16.99 -4.27 0.46
C ILE A 126 -15.60 -3.75 0.82
N PHE A 127 -15.16 -2.66 0.18
CA PHE A 127 -13.88 -2.02 0.49
C PHE A 127 -13.77 -1.67 1.97
N LYS A 128 -14.80 -1.01 2.52
CA LYS A 128 -14.83 -0.60 3.93
C LYS A 128 -14.78 -1.79 4.88
N ILE A 129 -15.52 -2.86 4.58
CA ILE A 129 -15.50 -4.10 5.37
C ILE A 129 -14.10 -4.72 5.34
N LEU A 130 -13.47 -4.80 4.17
CA LEU A 130 -12.12 -5.35 4.03
C LEU A 130 -11.07 -4.51 4.76
N VAL A 131 -11.10 -3.18 4.59
CA VAL A 131 -10.21 -2.26 5.32
C VAL A 131 -10.38 -2.40 6.82
N LEU A 132 -11.61 -2.41 7.31
CA LEU A 132 -11.90 -2.57 8.74
C LEU A 132 -11.39 -3.91 9.26
N PHE A 133 -11.64 -5.00 8.52
CA PHE A 133 -11.14 -6.32 8.87
C PHE A 133 -9.60 -6.36 8.91
N THR A 134 -8.92 -5.75 7.94
CA THR A 134 -7.45 -5.63 7.94
C THR A 134 -6.94 -4.81 9.13
N ILE A 135 -7.59 -3.69 9.46
CA ILE A 135 -7.21 -2.88 10.63
C ILE A 135 -7.38 -3.71 11.90
N LEU A 136 -8.51 -4.40 12.09
CA LEU A 136 -8.76 -5.22 13.28
C LEU A 136 -7.76 -6.36 13.42
N THR A 137 -7.43 -7.06 12.32
CA THR A 137 -6.44 -8.14 12.34
C THR A 137 -5.04 -7.63 12.67
N ILE A 138 -4.61 -6.49 12.11
CA ILE A 138 -3.33 -5.85 12.43
C ILE A 138 -3.29 -5.39 13.89
N LEU A 139 -4.35 -4.73 14.39
CA LEU A 139 -4.43 -4.31 15.79
C LEU A 139 -4.36 -5.49 16.75
N ASN A 140 -5.11 -6.57 16.47
CA ASN A 140 -5.09 -7.79 17.27
C ASN A 140 -3.71 -8.46 17.23
N ARG A 141 -3.10 -8.51 16.05
CA ARG A 141 -1.76 -9.07 15.87
C ARG A 141 -0.71 -8.28 16.64
N MET A 142 -0.71 -6.94 16.55
CA MET A 142 0.18 -6.08 17.32
C MET A 142 0.03 -6.33 18.82
N ARG A 143 -1.19 -6.42 19.34
CA ARG A 143 -1.43 -6.70 20.76
C ARG A 143 -0.82 -8.04 21.20
N ASN A 144 -0.99 -9.07 20.38
CA ASN A 144 -0.41 -10.39 20.66
C ASN A 144 1.12 -10.36 20.60
N GLU A 145 1.71 -9.67 19.62
CA GLU A 145 3.15 -9.46 19.50
C GLU A 145 3.70 -8.71 20.72
N GLU A 146 3.09 -7.58 21.09
CA GLU A 146 3.50 -6.80 22.27
C GLU A 146 3.37 -7.61 23.57
N ALA A 147 2.32 -8.42 23.73
CA ALA A 147 2.15 -9.28 24.89
C ALA A 147 3.22 -10.38 24.96
N MET A 148 3.55 -11.00 23.84
CA MET A 148 4.63 -12.00 23.77
C MET A 148 6.00 -11.39 24.05
N LEU A 149 6.30 -10.23 23.47
CA LEU A 149 7.54 -9.49 23.72
C LEU A 149 7.64 -9.07 25.19
N LYS A 150 6.54 -8.58 25.78
CA LYS A 150 6.49 -8.24 27.21
C LYS A 150 6.73 -9.45 28.11
N ASN A 151 6.08 -10.59 27.82
CA ASN A 151 6.24 -11.81 28.61
C ASN A 151 7.67 -12.36 28.55
N HIS A 152 8.38 -12.16 27.44
CA HIS A 152 9.75 -12.65 27.27
C HIS A 152 10.82 -11.69 27.78
N PHE A 153 10.72 -10.40 27.46
CA PHE A 153 11.74 -9.39 27.77
C PHE A 153 11.46 -8.60 29.06
N GLY A 154 10.24 -8.65 29.60
CA GLY A 154 9.86 -8.03 30.87
C GLY A 154 10.22 -6.53 30.92
N LYS A 155 11.07 -6.15 31.88
CA LYS A 155 11.48 -4.75 32.12
C LYS A 155 12.14 -4.10 30.91
N GLU A 156 12.91 -4.86 30.13
CA GLU A 156 13.60 -4.34 28.95
C GLU A 156 12.59 -3.86 27.88
N TRP A 157 11.46 -4.56 27.75
CA TRP A 157 10.36 -4.17 26.89
C TRP A 157 9.63 -2.92 27.42
N ASP A 158 9.37 -2.88 28.73
CA ASP A 158 8.69 -1.72 29.35
C ASP A 158 9.51 -0.42 29.19
N GLU A 159 10.85 -0.49 29.26
CA GLU A 159 11.72 0.65 28.96
C GLU A 159 11.76 1.00 27.47
N TYR A 160 11.71 -0.02 26.61
CA TYR A 160 11.72 0.16 25.18
C TYR A 160 10.48 0.94 24.69
N VAL A 161 9.28 0.54 25.11
CA VAL A 161 8.01 1.14 24.66
C VAL A 161 7.84 2.60 25.10
N LYS A 162 8.41 3.02 26.24
CA LYS A 162 8.23 4.38 26.80
C LYS A 162 8.65 5.53 25.89
N THR A 163 9.54 5.29 24.94
CA THR A 163 10.18 6.37 24.14
C THR A 163 9.96 6.20 22.64
N ARG A 164 9.10 5.27 22.22
CA ARG A 164 8.82 4.98 20.80
C ARG A 164 7.33 4.98 20.54
N TRP A 165 6.97 5.38 19.32
CA TRP A 165 5.57 5.34 18.85
C TRP A 165 5.24 3.93 18.35
N ARG A 166 3.95 3.56 18.37
CA ARG A 166 3.54 2.24 17.87
C ARG A 166 3.66 2.14 16.36
N LEU A 167 3.15 3.15 15.65
CA LEU A 167 3.06 3.17 14.18
C LEU A 167 3.53 4.50 13.60
N ILE A 168 2.83 5.60 13.86
CA ILE A 168 3.15 6.92 13.31
C ILE A 168 3.32 7.90 14.46
N PRO A 169 4.32 8.80 14.43
CA PRO A 169 4.43 9.86 15.42
C PRO A 169 3.11 10.62 15.54
N TYR A 170 2.64 10.82 16.78
CA TYR A 170 1.39 11.54 17.11
C TYR A 170 0.07 10.84 16.70
N LEU A 171 0.13 9.65 16.11
CA LEU A 171 -1.02 8.81 15.79
C LEU A 171 -0.82 7.44 16.47
N ILE A 172 -1.36 7.36 17.70
CA ILE A 172 -1.33 6.22 18.66
C ILE A 172 -0.01 6.02 19.40
#